data_AF-A0A0F0CQ74-F1
#
_entry.id   AF-A0A0F0CQ74-F1
#
_cell.length_a   1.000
_cell.length_b   1.000
_cell.length_c   1.000
_cell.angle_alpha   90.00
_cell.angle_beta   90.00
_cell.angle_gamma   90.00
#
_symmetry.space_group_name_H-M   'P 1'
#
loop_
_entity.id
_entity.type
_entity.pdbx_description
1 polymer ?
#
loop_
_entity_poly.entity_id
_entity_poly.type
_entity_poly.pdbx_seq_one_letter_code
_entity_poly.pdbx_strand_id
1 'polypeptide(L)' 'MPQAVKAAFKQIEEKQYDVILKSRGIEKIKKLAIVFQGKKVWVREA' A
#
# COMPACT_ATOMS: atom_id res chain seq x y z
N MET A 1 -5.25 3.80 15.39
CA MET A 1 -5.23 3.64 13.91
C MET A 1 -6.04 2.42 13.52
N PRO A 2 -6.84 2.46 12.44
CA PRO A 2 -7.70 1.33 12.06
C PRO A 2 -6.85 0.11 11.69
N GLN A 3 -7.23 -1.07 12.20
CA GLN A 3 -6.53 -2.33 11.94
C GLN A 3 -6.46 -2.65 10.43
N ALA A 4 -7.47 -2.21 9.68
CA ALA A 4 -7.54 -2.32 8.22
C ALA A 4 -6.40 -1.60 7.47
N VAL A 5 -5.85 -0.51 8.02
CA VAL A 5 -4.69 0.19 7.42
C VAL A 5 -3.43 -0.68 7.50
N LYS A 6 -3.20 -1.33 8.63
CA LYS A 6 -2.07 -2.25 8.79
C LYS A 6 -2.21 -3.48 7.88
N ALA A 7 -3.43 -4.01 7.73
CA ALA A 7 -3.70 -5.11 6.83
C ALA A 7 -3.47 -4.72 5.35
N ALA A 8 -3.87 -3.51 4.94
CA ALA A 8 -3.64 -3.02 3.58
C ALA A 8 -2.13 -2.88 3.25
N PHE A 9 -1.33 -2.35 4.17
CA PHE A 9 0.13 -2.31 3.98
C PHE A 9 0.75 -3.70 3.90
N LYS A 10 0.32 -4.64 4.76
CA LYS A 10 0.79 -6.02 4.73
C LYS A 10 0.44 -6.72 3.41
N GLN A 11 -0.76 -6.48 2.87
CA GLN A 11 -1.16 -6.98 1.55
C GLN A 11 -0.30 -6.42 0.42
N ILE A 12 0.11 -5.15 0.50
CA ILE A 12 0.99 -4.54 -0.51
C ILE A 12 2.38 -5.21 -0.47
N GLU A 13 2.90 -5.54 0.71
CA GLU A 13 4.16 -6.27 0.86
C GLU A 13 4.06 -7.73 0.40
N GLU A 14 3.02 -8.46 0.81
CA GLU A 14 2.84 -9.87 0.47
C GLU A 14 2.62 -10.09 -1.03
N LYS A 15 1.94 -9.16 -1.71
CA LYS A 15 1.70 -9.26 -3.15
C LYS A 15 2.88 -8.80 -4.00
N GLN A 16 3.96 -8.31 -3.37
CA GLN A 16 5.23 -8.00 -4.03
C GLN A 16 5.08 -7.16 -5.31
N TYR A 17 4.11 -6.22 -5.34
CA TYR A 17 3.86 -5.40 -6.51
C TYR A 17 5.07 -4.53 -6.88
N ASP A 18 5.91 -4.22 -5.90
CA ASP A 18 7.17 -3.51 -6.10
C ASP A 18 8.22 -4.36 -6.83
N VAL A 19 8.13 -5.69 -6.83
CA VAL A 19 9.11 -6.57 -7.51
C VAL A 19 9.04 -6.41 -9.02
N ILE A 20 7.84 -6.36 -9.60
CA ILE A 20 7.64 -6.13 -11.04
C ILE A 20 8.12 -4.72 -11.43
N LEU A 21 7.86 -3.73 -10.58
CA LEU A 21 8.26 -2.34 -10.81
C LEU A 21 9.78 -2.16 -10.70
N LYS A 22 10.43 -2.78 -9.70
CA LYS A 22 11.89 -2.82 -9.54
C LYS A 22 12.57 -3.56 -10.69
N SER A 23 11.99 -4.68 -11.14
CA SER A 23 12.51 -5.43 -12.30
C SER A 23 12.46 -4.61 -13.59
N ARG A 24 11.55 -3.62 -13.69
CA ARG A 24 11.50 -2.65 -14.80
C ARG A 24 12.46 -1.45 -14.63
N GLY A 25 13.27 -1.43 -13.56
CA GLY A 25 14.21 -0.34 -13.28
C GLY A 25 13.57 0.90 -12.64
N ILE A 26 12.34 0.78 -12.11
CA ILE A 26 11.67 1.89 -11.42
C ILE A 26 12.07 1.90 -9.95
N GLU A 27 12.96 2.81 -9.59
CA GLU A 27 13.51 2.90 -8.23
C GLU A 27 12.68 3.82 -7.30
N LYS A 28 11.99 4.82 -7.87
CA LYS A 28 11.16 5.76 -7.10
C LYS A 28 9.72 5.25 -6.96
N ILE A 29 9.52 4.29 -6.05
CA ILE A 29 8.21 3.73 -5.76
C ILE A 29 7.67 4.35 -4.46
N LYS A 30 6.60 5.14 -4.54
CA LYS A 30 5.89 5.68 -3.37
C LYS A 30 4.77 4.71 -2.99
N LYS A 31 4.74 4.23 -1.74
CA LYS A 31 3.69 3.32 -1.28
C LYS A 31 2.55 4.12 -0.67
N LEU A 32 1.34 3.99 -1.25
CA LEU A 32 0.12 4.59 -0.72
C LEU A 32 -0.87 3.48 -0.33
N ALA A 33 -1.32 3.51 0.92
CA ALA A 33 -2.41 2.68 1.40
C ALA A 33 -3.69 3.53 1.49
N ILE A 34 -4.70 3.14 0.71
CA ILE A 34 -6.03 3.74 0.72
C ILE A 34 -7.00 2.71 1.30
N VAL A 35 -7.64 3.03 2.41
CA VAL A 35 -8.56 2.13 3.11
C VAL A 35 -9.92 2.79 3.28
N PHE A 36 -10.94 2.10 2.79
CA PHE A 36 -12.34 2.50 2.94
C PHE A 36 -12.94 1.80 4.16
N GLN A 37 -13.48 2.59 5.10
CA GLN A 37 -14.17 2.09 6.27
C GLN A 37 -15.56 2.75 6.35
N GLY A 38 -16.57 2.08 5.78
CA GLY A 38 -17.92 2.63 5.64
C GLY A 38 -17.91 3.88 4.75
N LYS A 39 -18.39 5.02 5.28
CA LYS A 39 -18.36 6.33 4.60
C LYS A 39 -17.07 7.14 4.82
N LYS A 40 -16.06 6.55 5.48
CA LYS A 40 -14.79 7.22 5.79
C LYS A 40 -13.65 6.64 4.95
N VAL A 41 -12.76 7.49 4.47
CA VAL A 41 -11.56 7.12 3.71
C VAL A 41 -10.33 7.48 4.52
N TRP A 42 -9.39 6.53 4.61
CA TRP A 42 -8.11 6.71 5.26
C TRP A 42 -7.01 6.59 4.21
N VAL A 43 -6.20 7.64 4.08
CA VAL A 43 -5.04 7.65 3.18
C VAL A 43 -3.77 7.73 4.03
N ARG A 44 -2.83 6.82 3.77
CA ARG A 44 -1.50 6.83 4.38
C ARG A 44 -0.43 6.64 3.33
N GLU A 45 0.60 7.46 3.43
CA GLU A 45 1.80 7.39 2.62
C GLU A 45 2.94 6.82 3.48
N ALA A 46 3.79 5.98 2.89
CA ALA A 46 5.00 5.43 3.50
C ALA A 46 6.17 5.55 2.52
#